data_AF-A0A9Q0ZXY0-F1
#
_entry.id   AF-A0A9Q0ZXY0-F1
#
_cell.length_a   1.000
_cell.length_b   1.000
_cell.length_c   1.000
_cell.angle_alpha   90.00
_cell.angle_beta   90.00
_cell.angle_gamma   90.00
#
_symmetry.space_group_name_H-M   'P 1'
#
loop_
_entity.id
_entity.type
_entity.pdbx_description
1 polymer ?
#
loop_
_entity_poly.entity_id
_entity_poly.type
_entity_poly.pdbx_seq_one_letter_code
_entity_poly.pdbx_strand_id
1 'polypeptide(L)'
;MAGGAFADGATLKRAHLYEYKTTSYFIFSCLVAAMGGSLFGYDLGVSGGVTSMDDFLRKFFPDVYRRKQKHLHETDYCKYDNQTLTLFTSSLYFGALVFTFAASHLTRSKGRRASIIFGSLSFFFGAIINAFAMNVAMLIIGRLLLGVGIGFSNQAVPLYLSEMAPAKSRGRYNQLFQLTTCLGILVANLVNYGTEKIHPWGWRLSLGSATIPAILMGVGALFLPETPNSLVEQGKLEKGRKVLEKVRGHI
;
A
#
# COMPACT_ATOMS: atom_id res chain seq x y z
N MET A 1 6.81 -16.27 -25.40
CA MET A 1 6.69 -15.71 -26.75
C MET A 1 7.54 -14.45 -26.82
N ALA A 2 8.65 -14.54 -27.55
CA ALA A 2 9.66 -13.49 -27.68
C ALA A 2 9.22 -12.50 -28.77
N GLY A 3 9.23 -11.21 -28.43
CA GLY A 3 9.02 -10.10 -29.36
C GLY A 3 10.08 -9.04 -29.11
N GLY A 4 11.33 -9.35 -29.45
CA GLY A 4 12.43 -8.39 -29.45
C GLY A 4 12.32 -7.50 -30.69
N ALA A 5 11.69 -6.34 -30.54
CA ALA A 5 11.77 -5.29 -31.55
C ALA A 5 13.15 -4.63 -31.47
N PHE A 6 13.90 -4.68 -32.57
CA PHE A 6 15.16 -3.98 -32.76
C PHE A 6 14.99 -2.49 -32.43
N ALA A 7 15.56 -2.06 -31.31
CA ALA A 7 15.64 -0.65 -30.96
C ALA A 7 16.69 0.01 -31.87
N ASP A 8 16.21 0.89 -32.73
CA ASP A 8 16.97 1.63 -33.72
C ASP A 8 18.14 2.40 -33.06
N GLY A 9 19.35 2.29 -33.63
CA GLY A 9 20.61 2.80 -33.06
C GLY A 9 20.65 4.33 -32.84
N ALA A 10 19.72 5.06 -33.45
CA ALA A 10 19.50 6.49 -33.20
C ALA A 10 18.86 6.78 -31.82
N THR A 11 18.05 5.86 -31.30
CA THR A 11 17.36 6.00 -30.00
C THR A 11 18.34 5.85 -28.83
N LEU A 12 19.32 4.96 -28.98
CA LEU A 12 20.41 4.76 -28.02
C LEU A 12 21.31 5.99 -27.87
N LYS A 13 21.55 6.75 -28.95
CA LYS A 13 22.34 8.00 -28.91
C LYS A 13 21.65 9.12 -28.12
N ARG A 14 20.31 9.20 -28.11
CA ARG A 14 19.56 10.20 -27.31
C ARG A 14 19.50 9.88 -25.82
N ALA A 15 19.61 8.61 -25.43
CA ALA A 15 19.57 8.19 -24.03
C ALA A 15 20.83 8.60 -23.23
N HIS A 16 21.94 8.87 -23.92
CA HIS A 16 23.18 9.37 -23.30
C HIS A 16 23.19 10.89 -23.10
N LEU A 17 22.32 11.63 -23.81
CA LEU A 17 22.22 13.11 -23.74
C LEU A 17 21.33 13.61 -22.59
N TYR A 18 20.60 12.73 -21.89
CA TYR A 18 19.89 13.09 -20.67
C TYR A 18 20.84 12.92 -19.46
N GLU A 19 21.67 13.94 -19.22
CA GLU A 19 22.30 14.12 -17.92
C GLU A 19 21.19 14.34 -16.89
N TYR A 20 20.98 13.38 -16.00
CA TYR A 20 20.01 13.50 -14.93
C TYR A 20 20.72 14.16 -13.74
N LYS A 21 20.27 15.35 -13.34
CA LYS A 21 20.54 15.80 -11.97
C LYS A 21 19.48 15.18 -11.08
N THR A 22 19.85 14.26 -10.20
CA THR A 22 18.97 13.80 -9.12
C THR A 22 18.72 14.96 -8.18
N THR A 23 17.63 15.70 -8.42
CA THR A 23 17.21 16.79 -7.55
C THR A 23 16.76 16.22 -6.21
N SER A 24 17.14 16.83 -5.08
CA SER A 24 16.70 16.40 -3.74
C SER A 24 15.17 16.32 -3.62
N TYR A 25 14.46 17.17 -4.36
CA TYR A 25 12.99 17.15 -4.49
C TYR A 25 12.44 15.84 -5.10
N PHE A 26 13.14 15.28 -6.08
CA PHE A 26 12.78 14.01 -6.71
C PHE A 26 13.01 12.84 -5.74
N ILE A 27 14.14 12.82 -5.03
CA ILE A 27 14.44 11.80 -4.01
C ILE A 27 13.40 11.83 -2.89
N PHE A 28 13.07 13.01 -2.38
CA PHE A 28 12.00 13.18 -1.38
C PHE A 28 10.66 12.64 -1.88
N SER A 29 10.26 13.01 -3.10
CA SER A 29 9.01 12.53 -3.71
C SER A 29 8.99 11.00 -3.87
N CYS A 30 10.11 10.39 -4.28
CA CYS A 30 10.21 8.94 -4.40
C CYS A 30 10.18 8.23 -3.05
N LEU A 31 10.83 8.78 -2.02
CA LEU A 31 10.78 8.24 -0.66
C LEU A 31 9.35 8.27 -0.11
N VAL A 32 8.68 9.42 -0.20
CA VAL A 32 7.30 9.58 0.27
C VAL A 32 6.35 8.64 -0.49
N ALA A 33 6.48 8.54 -1.82
CA ALA A 33 5.68 7.60 -2.60
C ALA A 33 5.96 6.15 -2.20
N ALA A 34 7.23 5.76 -2.00
CA ALA A 34 7.61 4.41 -1.59
C ALA A 34 7.05 4.03 -0.21
N MET A 35 6.81 4.99 0.69
CA MET A 35 6.12 4.75 1.96
C MET A 35 4.74 4.14 1.78
N GLY A 36 4.09 4.32 0.61
CA GLY A 36 2.85 3.63 0.27
C GLY A 36 2.94 2.11 0.35
N GLY A 37 4.12 1.53 0.06
CA GLY A 37 4.35 0.10 0.21
C GLY A 37 4.30 -0.36 1.67
N SER A 38 4.70 0.50 2.61
CA SER A 38 4.67 0.17 4.03
C SER A 38 3.25 -0.06 4.55
N LEU A 39 2.23 0.64 4.03
CA LEU A 39 0.83 0.41 4.45
C LEU A 39 0.37 -1.00 4.08
N PHE A 40 0.68 -1.42 2.85
CA PHE A 40 0.37 -2.76 2.39
C PHE A 40 1.14 -3.82 3.18
N GLY A 41 2.44 -3.61 3.38
CA GLY A 41 3.27 -4.51 4.19
C GLY A 41 2.81 -4.59 5.64
N TYR A 42 2.39 -3.47 6.21
CA TYR A 42 1.93 -3.39 7.59
C TYR A 42 0.64 -4.19 7.80
N ASP A 43 -0.35 -4.05 6.90
CA ASP A 43 -1.60 -4.82 6.98
C ASP A 43 -1.36 -6.33 6.83
N LEU A 44 -0.46 -6.74 5.93
CA LEU A 44 -0.06 -8.14 5.76
C LEU A 44 0.52 -8.72 7.06
N GLY A 45 1.43 -8.00 7.71
CA GLY A 45 2.06 -8.45 8.96
C GLY A 45 1.11 -8.43 10.16
N VAL A 46 0.33 -7.35 10.33
CA VAL A 46 -0.60 -7.20 11.46
C VAL A 46 -1.70 -8.25 11.40
N SER A 47 -2.20 -8.55 10.20
CA SER A 47 -3.25 -9.56 10.01
C SER A 47 -2.88 -10.91 10.59
N GLY A 48 -1.67 -11.41 10.32
CA GLY A 48 -1.23 -12.73 10.82
C GLY A 48 -1.07 -12.78 12.35
N GLY A 49 -0.55 -11.71 12.96
CA GLY A 49 -0.39 -11.66 14.43
C GLY A 49 -1.72 -11.49 15.15
N VAL A 50 -2.59 -10.59 14.68
CA VAL A 50 -3.91 -10.35 15.30
C VAL A 50 -4.81 -11.59 15.21
N THR A 51 -4.77 -12.33 14.11
CA THR A 51 -5.52 -13.61 14.00
C THR A 51 -5.03 -14.67 14.98
N SER A 52 -3.80 -14.55 15.48
CA SER A 52 -3.20 -15.49 16.43
C SER A 52 -3.43 -15.10 17.89
N MET A 53 -3.83 -13.85 18.18
CA MET A 53 -4.05 -13.35 19.54
C MET A 53 -5.32 -13.93 20.18
N ASP A 54 -5.16 -14.43 21.40
CA ASP A 54 -6.24 -15.09 22.14
C ASP A 54 -7.42 -14.16 22.46
N ASP A 55 -7.15 -12.89 22.82
CA ASP A 55 -8.21 -11.91 23.12
C ASP A 55 -9.07 -11.57 21.90
N PHE A 56 -8.44 -11.48 20.73
CA PHE A 56 -9.14 -11.21 19.47
C PHE A 56 -10.02 -12.40 19.08
N LEU A 57 -9.45 -13.60 19.12
CA LEU A 57 -10.16 -14.85 18.86
C LEU A 57 -11.32 -15.04 19.83
N ARG A 58 -11.12 -14.79 21.13
CA ARG A 58 -12.18 -14.96 22.14
C ARG A 58 -13.36 -14.01 21.92
N LYS A 59 -13.12 -12.81 21.42
CA LYS A 59 -14.16 -11.79 21.23
C LYS A 59 -14.90 -11.90 19.90
N PHE A 60 -14.19 -12.20 18.81
CA PHE A 60 -14.78 -12.18 17.47
C PHE A 60 -14.98 -13.57 16.87
N PHE A 61 -14.22 -14.57 17.30
CA PHE A 61 -14.23 -15.93 16.73
C PHE A 61 -14.13 -17.01 17.83
N PRO A 62 -15.12 -17.10 18.75
CA PRO A 62 -15.06 -18.00 19.90
C PRO A 62 -14.96 -19.49 19.51
N ASP A 63 -15.51 -19.87 18.34
CA ASP A 63 -15.41 -21.23 17.80
C ASP A 63 -13.98 -21.58 17.37
N VAL A 64 -13.24 -20.60 16.84
CA VAL A 64 -11.83 -20.77 16.45
C VAL A 64 -10.95 -20.80 17.70
N TYR A 65 -11.26 -19.96 18.71
CA TYR A 65 -10.60 -20.01 20.01
C TYR A 65 -10.75 -21.38 20.69
N ARG A 66 -11.96 -21.93 20.73
CA ARG A 66 -12.25 -23.24 21.35
C ARG A 66 -11.53 -24.38 20.62
N ARG A 67 -11.42 -24.32 19.28
CA ARG A 67 -10.61 -25.27 18.49
C ARG A 67 -9.11 -25.10 18.73
N LYS A 68 -8.63 -23.85 18.89
CA LYS A 68 -7.23 -23.55 19.20
C LYS A 68 -6.77 -24.18 20.50
N GLN A 69 -7.63 -24.20 21.52
CA GLN A 69 -7.35 -24.79 22.83
C GLN A 69 -7.42 -26.32 22.83
N LYS A 70 -8.23 -26.93 21.96
CA LYS A 70 -8.38 -28.40 21.85
C LYS A 70 -7.27 -29.07 21.04
N HIS A 71 -6.75 -28.42 20.00
CA HIS A 71 -5.71 -28.97 19.12
C HIS A 71 -4.40 -28.19 19.31
N LEU A 72 -3.70 -28.47 20.42
CA LEU A 72 -2.40 -27.86 20.76
C LEU A 72 -1.21 -28.52 20.01
N HIS A 73 -1.40 -29.68 19.36
CA HIS A 73 -0.34 -30.47 18.72
C HIS A 73 -0.49 -30.70 17.21
N GLU A 74 -1.54 -30.20 16.56
CA GLU A 74 -1.74 -30.34 15.10
C GLU A 74 -1.39 -29.06 14.33
N THR A 75 -1.04 -29.23 13.04
CA THR A 75 -0.65 -28.20 12.09
C THR A 75 -1.67 -27.05 12.01
N ASP A 76 -1.19 -25.80 12.04
CA ASP A 76 -2.02 -24.58 12.08
C ASP A 76 -3.05 -24.46 10.94
N TYR A 77 -2.83 -25.13 9.81
CA TYR A 77 -3.72 -25.10 8.64
C TYR A 77 -5.11 -25.71 8.89
N CYS A 78 -5.23 -26.76 9.73
CA CYS A 78 -6.52 -27.38 10.06
C CYS A 78 -7.33 -26.58 11.12
N LYS A 79 -6.69 -25.60 11.76
CA LYS A 79 -7.22 -24.86 12.92
C LYS A 79 -8.05 -23.64 12.51
N TYR A 80 -7.79 -23.10 11.33
CA TYR A 80 -8.41 -21.89 10.78
C TYR A 80 -9.49 -22.17 9.72
N ASP A 81 -9.94 -23.42 9.58
CA ASP A 81 -11.03 -23.80 8.67
C ASP A 81 -12.40 -23.35 9.23
N ASN A 82 -12.68 -22.06 9.08
CA ASN A 82 -13.98 -21.47 9.35
C ASN A 82 -14.34 -20.49 8.24
N GLN A 83 -15.51 -20.68 7.63
CA GLN A 83 -16.03 -19.80 6.56
C GLN A 83 -16.01 -18.33 6.97
N THR A 84 -16.29 -17.99 8.23
CA THR A 84 -16.30 -16.59 8.71
C THR A 84 -14.91 -15.98 8.76
N LEU A 85 -13.89 -16.76 9.14
CA LEU A 85 -12.51 -16.26 9.18
C LEU A 85 -11.93 -16.12 7.77
N THR A 86 -12.22 -17.09 6.89
CA THR A 86 -11.85 -17.03 5.47
C THR A 86 -12.55 -15.86 4.76
N LEU A 87 -13.81 -15.58 5.10
CA LEU A 87 -14.52 -14.41 4.60
C LEU A 87 -13.87 -13.11 5.07
N PHE A 88 -13.48 -13.03 6.35
CA PHE A 88 -12.76 -11.89 6.89
C PHE A 88 -11.42 -11.64 6.17
N THR A 89 -10.59 -12.67 5.99
CA THR A 89 -9.28 -12.51 5.32
C THR A 89 -9.44 -12.24 3.82
N SER A 90 -10.38 -12.91 3.15
CA SER A 90 -10.61 -12.76 1.71
C SER A 90 -11.26 -11.43 1.34
N SER A 91 -12.06 -10.84 2.25
CA SER A 91 -12.77 -9.58 2.00
C SER A 91 -11.82 -8.44 1.61
N LEU A 92 -10.63 -8.38 2.21
CA LEU A 92 -9.63 -7.38 1.88
C LEU A 92 -9.13 -7.51 0.44
N TYR A 93 -8.78 -8.73 0.02
CA TYR A 93 -8.28 -8.99 -1.33
C TYR A 93 -9.38 -8.81 -2.38
N PHE A 94 -10.61 -9.21 -2.05
CA PHE A 94 -11.77 -8.97 -2.91
C PHE A 94 -12.01 -7.46 -3.11
N GLY A 95 -11.97 -6.69 -2.03
CA GLY A 95 -12.02 -5.23 -2.09
C GLY A 95 -10.90 -4.67 -2.97
N ALA A 96 -9.64 -5.04 -2.69
CA ALA A 96 -8.50 -4.58 -3.46
C ALA A 96 -8.64 -4.88 -4.96
N LEU A 97 -9.11 -6.07 -5.33
CA LEU A 97 -9.33 -6.46 -6.72
C LEU A 97 -10.37 -5.57 -7.41
N VAL A 98 -11.56 -5.44 -6.83
CA VAL A 98 -12.66 -4.65 -7.42
C VAL A 98 -12.25 -3.18 -7.54
N PHE A 99 -11.65 -2.62 -6.50
CA PHE A 99 -11.29 -1.21 -6.46
C PHE A 99 -10.03 -0.87 -7.26
N THR A 100 -9.19 -1.85 -7.63
CA THR A 100 -8.06 -1.61 -8.55
C THR A 100 -8.54 -1.19 -9.94
N PHE A 101 -9.67 -1.74 -10.42
CA PHE A 101 -10.29 -1.30 -11.68
C PHE A 101 -10.78 0.16 -11.59
N ALA A 102 -11.43 0.51 -10.49
CA ALA A 102 -11.85 1.89 -10.21
C ALA A 102 -10.65 2.83 -10.07
N ALA A 103 -9.56 2.37 -9.45
CA ALA A 103 -8.31 3.10 -9.32
C ALA A 103 -7.70 3.42 -10.68
N SER A 104 -7.68 2.47 -11.61
CA SER A 104 -7.20 2.71 -12.97
C SER A 104 -7.94 3.87 -13.66
N HIS A 105 -9.27 3.90 -13.54
CA HIS A 105 -10.09 4.97 -14.10
C HIS A 105 -9.83 6.32 -13.41
N LEU A 106 -9.76 6.34 -12.07
CA LEU A 106 -9.51 7.56 -11.30
C LEU A 106 -8.12 8.13 -11.56
N THR A 107 -7.10 7.27 -11.61
CA THR A 107 -5.70 7.62 -11.87
C THR A 107 -5.54 8.26 -13.25
N ARG A 108 -6.33 7.82 -14.23
CA ARG A 108 -6.34 8.39 -15.58
C ARG A 108 -7.04 9.75 -15.64
N SER A 109 -8.20 9.88 -15.01
CA SER A 109 -9.03 11.09 -15.06
C SER A 109 -8.52 12.21 -14.15
N LYS A 110 -8.35 11.92 -12.85
CA LYS A 110 -7.99 12.91 -11.82
C LYS A 110 -6.49 12.97 -11.50
N GLY A 111 -5.74 11.99 -11.98
CA GLY A 111 -4.30 11.91 -11.82
C GLY A 111 -3.84 10.99 -10.70
N ARG A 112 -2.54 10.72 -10.67
CA ARG A 112 -1.92 9.69 -9.81
C ARG A 112 -1.92 10.13 -8.35
N ARG A 113 -1.72 11.43 -8.09
CA ARG A 113 -1.71 11.98 -6.74
C ARG A 113 -3.07 11.86 -6.07
N ALA A 114 -4.15 12.13 -6.81
CA ALA A 114 -5.52 12.03 -6.31
C ALA A 114 -5.85 10.59 -5.87
N SER A 115 -5.45 9.58 -6.64
CA SER A 115 -5.62 8.17 -6.28
C SER A 115 -4.85 7.78 -5.01
N ILE A 116 -3.61 8.28 -4.84
CA ILE A 116 -2.81 8.04 -3.63
C ILE A 116 -3.48 8.65 -2.39
N ILE A 117 -3.97 9.89 -2.49
CA ILE A 117 -4.67 10.57 -1.39
C ILE A 117 -5.95 9.80 -1.04
N PHE A 118 -6.76 9.45 -2.02
CA PHE A 118 -7.99 8.69 -1.81
C PHE A 118 -7.72 7.32 -1.17
N GLY A 119 -6.67 6.63 -1.64
CA GLY A 119 -6.23 5.37 -1.06
C GLY A 119 -5.83 5.50 0.41
N SER A 120 -5.00 6.51 0.73
CA SER A 120 -4.57 6.77 2.11
C SER A 120 -5.72 7.13 3.05
N LEU A 121 -6.70 7.90 2.58
CA LEU A 121 -7.87 8.31 3.36
C LEU A 121 -8.80 7.11 3.63
N SER A 122 -9.07 6.29 2.61
CA SER A 122 -9.85 5.06 2.78
C SER A 122 -9.17 4.09 3.75
N PHE A 123 -7.84 3.96 3.65
CA PHE A 123 -7.06 3.12 4.56
C PHE A 123 -7.12 3.65 6.01
N PHE A 124 -6.99 4.96 6.20
CA PHE A 124 -7.12 5.61 7.51
C PHE A 124 -8.48 5.31 8.17
N PHE A 125 -9.59 5.50 7.44
CA PHE A 125 -10.92 5.18 7.97
C PHE A 125 -11.11 3.69 8.24
N GLY A 126 -10.59 2.82 7.35
CA GLY A 126 -10.61 1.37 7.56
C GLY A 126 -9.85 0.95 8.83
N ALA A 127 -8.69 1.56 9.08
CA ALA A 127 -7.88 1.29 10.28
C ALA A 127 -8.60 1.72 11.56
N ILE A 128 -9.25 2.89 11.57
CA ILE A 128 -10.04 3.37 12.71
C ILE A 128 -11.21 2.44 12.99
N ILE A 129 -11.97 2.05 11.96
CA ILE A 129 -13.10 1.13 12.12
C ILE A 129 -12.64 -0.21 12.72
N ASN A 130 -11.50 -0.72 12.26
CA ASN A 130 -10.91 -1.95 12.80
C ASN A 130 -10.42 -1.79 14.25
N ALA A 131 -9.83 -0.64 14.61
CA ALA A 131 -9.38 -0.36 15.98
C ALA A 131 -10.55 -0.24 16.97
N PHE A 132 -11.68 0.32 16.55
CA PHE A 132 -12.89 0.49 17.38
C PHE A 132 -13.93 -0.62 17.20
N ALA A 133 -13.59 -1.69 16.48
CA ALA A 133 -14.56 -2.74 16.19
C ALA A 133 -15.14 -3.36 17.47
N MET A 134 -16.47 -3.53 17.47
CA MET A 134 -17.21 -4.23 18.52
C MET A 134 -17.85 -5.52 18.01
N ASN A 135 -18.12 -5.58 16.70
CA ASN A 135 -18.78 -6.71 16.03
C ASN A 135 -17.94 -7.20 14.83
N VAL A 136 -18.12 -8.46 14.45
CA VAL A 136 -17.45 -9.08 13.28
C VAL A 136 -17.79 -8.35 11.97
N ALA A 137 -19.03 -7.86 11.83
CA ALA A 137 -19.44 -7.07 10.68
C ALA A 137 -18.63 -5.77 10.51
N MET A 138 -18.31 -5.07 11.62
CA MET A 138 -17.47 -3.86 11.55
C MET A 138 -16.04 -4.20 11.11
N LEU A 139 -15.50 -5.34 11.56
CA LEU A 139 -14.20 -5.82 11.10
C LEU A 139 -14.21 -6.11 9.59
N ILE A 140 -15.24 -6.77 9.07
CA ILE A 140 -15.36 -7.06 7.63
C ILE A 140 -15.47 -5.74 6.83
N ILE A 141 -16.28 -4.79 7.28
CA ILE A 141 -16.40 -3.48 6.63
C ILE A 141 -15.07 -2.71 6.68
N GLY A 142 -14.39 -2.71 7.83
CA GLY A 142 -13.08 -2.11 7.99
C GLY A 142 -12.05 -2.74 7.06
N ARG A 143 -12.06 -4.07 6.90
CA ARG A 143 -11.19 -4.80 5.96
C ARG A 143 -11.49 -4.49 4.50
N LEU A 144 -12.76 -4.36 4.12
CA LEU A 144 -13.13 -3.91 2.79
C LEU A 144 -12.58 -2.50 2.51
N LEU A 145 -12.69 -1.57 3.46
CA LEU A 145 -12.15 -0.21 3.34
C LEU A 145 -10.62 -0.16 3.29
N LEU A 146 -9.93 -1.02 4.06
CA LEU A 146 -8.48 -1.21 3.94
C LEU A 146 -8.12 -1.75 2.55
N GLY A 147 -8.89 -2.72 2.05
CA GLY A 147 -8.75 -3.29 0.71
C GLY A 147 -8.89 -2.24 -0.40
N VAL A 148 -9.86 -1.33 -0.28
CA VAL A 148 -9.99 -0.14 -1.16
C VAL A 148 -8.67 0.64 -1.13
N GLY A 149 -8.21 1.03 0.06
CA GLY A 149 -7.00 1.84 0.23
C GLY A 149 -5.76 1.21 -0.39
N ILE A 150 -5.59 -0.10 -0.19
CA ILE A 150 -4.51 -0.91 -0.77
C ILE A 150 -4.63 -0.97 -2.29
N GLY A 151 -5.82 -1.22 -2.84
CA GLY A 151 -6.05 -1.30 -4.28
C GLY A 151 -5.66 -0.01 -5.01
N PHE A 152 -6.09 1.15 -4.49
CA PHE A 152 -5.71 2.45 -5.05
C PHE A 152 -4.21 2.72 -4.90
N SER A 153 -3.63 2.42 -3.74
CA SER A 153 -2.21 2.70 -3.46
C SER A 153 -1.27 1.80 -4.27
N ASN A 154 -1.52 0.49 -4.31
CA ASN A 154 -0.68 -0.48 -5.03
C ASN A 154 -0.72 -0.28 -6.55
N GLN A 155 -1.81 0.28 -7.10
CA GLN A 155 -1.88 0.63 -8.51
C GLN A 155 -1.17 1.96 -8.79
N ALA A 156 -1.43 2.99 -7.99
CA ALA A 156 -0.98 4.34 -8.27
C ALA A 156 0.49 4.57 -7.92
N VAL A 157 1.03 3.96 -6.85
CA VAL A 157 2.39 4.22 -6.36
C VAL A 157 3.48 3.68 -7.31
N PRO A 158 3.46 2.41 -7.75
CA PRO A 158 4.44 1.91 -8.73
C PRO A 158 4.39 2.67 -10.05
N LEU A 159 3.17 3.06 -10.48
CA LEU A 159 2.98 3.88 -11.67
C LEU A 159 3.59 5.28 -11.49
N TYR A 160 3.32 5.92 -10.36
CA TYR A 160 3.89 7.22 -10.01
C TYR A 160 5.42 7.18 -9.99
N LEU A 161 6.01 6.17 -9.35
CA LEU A 161 7.46 5.97 -9.30
C LEU A 161 8.04 5.74 -10.71
N SER A 162 7.37 4.95 -11.55
CA SER A 162 7.83 4.65 -12.91
C SER A 162 7.75 5.85 -13.86
N GLU A 163 6.74 6.69 -13.71
CA GLU A 163 6.55 7.92 -14.49
C GLU A 163 7.52 9.03 -14.06
N MET A 164 7.80 9.12 -12.76
CA MET A 164 8.72 10.12 -12.22
C MET A 164 10.19 9.73 -12.41
N ALA A 165 10.50 8.43 -12.40
CA ALA A 165 11.87 7.95 -12.46
C ALA A 165 12.54 8.11 -13.85
N PRO A 166 13.84 8.45 -13.88
CA PRO A 166 14.62 8.49 -15.12
C PRO A 166 14.75 7.08 -15.72
N ALA A 167 14.70 7.01 -17.05
CA ALA A 167 14.58 5.76 -17.82
C ALA A 167 15.61 4.68 -17.43
N LYS A 168 16.87 5.07 -17.17
CA LYS A 168 17.96 4.14 -16.82
C LYS A 168 17.83 3.49 -15.44
N SER A 169 17.11 4.10 -14.49
CA SER A 169 17.04 3.59 -13.10
C SER A 169 15.61 3.39 -12.60
N ARG A 170 14.62 3.29 -13.51
CA ARG A 170 13.21 3.03 -13.15
C ARG A 170 13.06 1.79 -12.25
N GLY A 171 13.80 0.73 -12.56
CA GLY A 171 13.79 -0.51 -11.77
C GLY A 171 14.22 -0.29 -10.32
N ARG A 172 15.21 0.58 -10.05
CA ARG A 172 15.70 0.85 -8.69
C ARG A 172 14.63 1.52 -7.83
N TYR A 173 13.88 2.46 -8.38
CA TYR A 173 12.80 3.14 -7.64
C TYR A 173 11.58 2.25 -7.45
N ASN A 174 11.25 1.40 -8.42
CA ASN A 174 10.20 0.40 -8.21
C ASN A 174 10.59 -0.62 -7.14
N GLN A 175 11.86 -0.99 -7.05
CA GLN A 175 12.35 -1.87 -5.98
C GLN A 175 12.26 -1.22 -4.59
N LEU A 176 12.37 0.11 -4.50
CA LEU A 176 12.21 0.84 -3.24
C LEU A 176 10.81 0.65 -2.64
N PHE A 177 9.77 0.58 -3.48
CA PHE A 177 8.42 0.24 -3.04
C PHE A 177 8.39 -1.15 -2.38
N GLN A 178 8.97 -2.16 -3.04
CA GLN A 178 9.04 -3.52 -2.50
C GLN A 178 9.85 -3.59 -1.19
N LEU A 179 10.98 -2.89 -1.11
CA LEU A 179 11.78 -2.81 0.12
C LEU A 179 10.96 -2.21 1.27
N THR A 180 10.19 -1.15 0.99
CA THR A 180 9.35 -0.49 1.99
C THR A 180 8.18 -1.36 2.42
N THR A 181 7.63 -2.19 1.52
CA THR A 181 6.66 -3.24 1.85
C THR A 181 7.26 -4.27 2.82
N CYS A 182 8.46 -4.78 2.55
CA CYS A 182 9.14 -5.71 3.44
C CYS A 182 9.42 -5.10 4.83
N LEU A 183 9.85 -3.83 4.87
CA LEU A 183 10.01 -3.10 6.13
C LEU A 183 8.69 -2.93 6.87
N GLY A 184 7.59 -2.66 6.17
CA GLY A 184 6.24 -2.61 6.76
C GLY A 184 5.84 -3.94 7.43
N ILE A 185 6.11 -5.07 6.78
CA ILE A 185 5.87 -6.41 7.34
C ILE A 185 6.72 -6.62 8.60
N LEU A 186 8.01 -6.25 8.57
CA LEU A 186 8.90 -6.39 9.72
C LEU A 186 8.40 -5.57 10.92
N VAL A 187 8.08 -4.29 10.69
CA VAL A 187 7.55 -3.39 11.74
C VAL A 187 6.23 -3.93 12.31
N ALA A 188 5.33 -4.41 11.47
CA ALA A 188 4.08 -5.02 11.91
C ALA A 188 4.29 -6.24 12.81
N ASN A 189 5.24 -7.11 12.48
CA ASN A 189 5.58 -8.26 13.32
C ASN A 189 6.17 -7.84 14.67
N LEU A 190 7.02 -6.81 14.69
CA LEU A 190 7.55 -6.25 15.95
C LEU A 190 6.46 -5.64 16.82
N VAL A 191 5.52 -4.90 16.21
CA VAL A 191 4.35 -4.36 16.91
C VAL A 191 3.49 -5.50 17.46
N ASN A 192 3.20 -6.53 16.67
CA ASN A 192 2.45 -7.70 17.12
C ASN A 192 3.09 -8.35 18.34
N TYR A 193 4.40 -8.61 18.29
CA TYR A 193 5.16 -9.19 19.41
C TYR A 193 5.09 -8.33 20.68
N GLY A 194 5.12 -7.00 20.53
CA GLY A 194 4.95 -6.09 21.66
C GLY A 194 3.51 -6.08 22.21
N THR A 195 2.53 -6.05 21.33
CA THR A 195 1.10 -6.00 21.70
C THR A 195 0.56 -7.33 22.22
N GLU A 196 1.18 -8.46 21.90
CA GLU A 196 0.82 -9.78 22.43
C GLU A 196 0.96 -9.84 23.95
N LYS A 197 1.92 -9.08 24.52
CA LYS A 197 2.14 -8.99 25.96
C LYS A 197 1.15 -8.08 26.68
N ILE A 198 0.28 -7.36 25.95
CA ILE A 198 -0.65 -6.36 26.48
C ILE A 198 -2.09 -6.90 26.40
N HIS A 199 -2.54 -7.54 27.47
CA HIS A 199 -3.94 -7.96 27.65
C HIS A 199 -4.73 -6.86 28.37
N PRO A 200 -6.00 -6.57 28.00
CA PRO A 200 -6.87 -7.18 26.97
C PRO A 200 -6.98 -6.36 25.66
N TRP A 201 -6.16 -5.32 25.48
CA TRP A 201 -6.32 -4.31 24.41
C TRP A 201 -5.29 -4.38 23.28
N GLY A 202 -4.36 -5.35 23.32
CA GLY A 202 -3.25 -5.49 22.38
C GLY A 202 -3.67 -5.52 20.91
N TRP A 203 -4.74 -6.24 20.56
CA TRP A 203 -5.24 -6.33 19.18
C TRP A 203 -5.74 -4.98 18.63
N ARG A 204 -6.30 -4.11 19.48
CA ARG A 204 -6.72 -2.76 19.07
C ARG A 204 -5.54 -1.85 18.83
N LEU A 205 -4.51 -1.97 19.65
CA LEU A 205 -3.27 -1.24 19.46
C LEU A 205 -2.61 -1.65 18.16
N SER A 206 -2.50 -2.95 17.87
CA SER A 206 -1.89 -3.44 16.62
C SER A 206 -2.65 -3.00 15.36
N LEU A 207 -3.98 -3.11 15.35
CA LEU A 207 -4.80 -2.59 14.24
C LEU A 207 -4.78 -1.06 14.16
N GLY A 208 -4.77 -0.38 15.32
CA GLY A 208 -4.77 1.07 15.42
C GLY A 208 -3.46 1.70 14.99
N SER A 209 -2.32 1.05 15.21
CA SER A 209 -1.02 1.53 14.75
C SER A 209 -0.88 1.55 13.23
N ALA A 210 -1.78 0.88 12.48
CA ALA A 210 -1.89 1.03 11.03
C ALA A 210 -2.30 2.46 10.61
N THR A 211 -2.89 3.23 11.52
CA THR A 211 -3.28 4.63 11.30
C THR A 211 -2.06 5.54 11.12
N ILE A 212 -0.94 5.22 11.78
CA ILE A 212 0.29 6.03 11.75
C ILE A 212 0.88 6.10 10.32
N PRO A 213 1.19 4.97 9.65
CA PRO A 213 1.68 5.01 8.27
C PRO A 213 0.63 5.59 7.31
N ALA A 214 -0.66 5.42 7.59
CA ALA A 214 -1.73 6.00 6.78
C ALA A 214 -1.75 7.54 6.81
N ILE A 215 -1.66 8.14 8.00
CA ILE A 215 -1.56 9.61 8.14
C ILE A 215 -0.29 10.12 7.46
N LEU A 216 0.84 9.46 7.72
CA LEU A 216 2.12 9.86 7.16
C LEU A 216 2.10 9.86 5.63
N MET A 217 1.51 8.82 5.03
CA MET A 217 1.31 8.74 3.59
C MET A 217 0.32 9.80 3.08
N GLY A 218 -0.80 10.01 3.77
CA GLY A 218 -1.81 11.00 3.38
C GLY A 218 -1.23 12.41 3.38
N VAL A 219 -0.53 12.80 4.45
CA VAL A 219 0.17 14.09 4.55
C VAL A 219 1.27 14.18 3.50
N GLY A 220 2.07 13.12 3.32
CA GLY A 220 3.10 13.07 2.28
C GLY A 220 2.53 13.24 0.86
N ALA A 221 1.38 12.64 0.57
CA ALA A 221 0.67 12.75 -0.70
C ALA A 221 0.16 14.16 -1.00
N LEU A 222 -0.09 14.98 0.03
CA LEU A 222 -0.41 16.39 -0.14
C LEU A 222 0.81 17.22 -0.61
N PHE A 223 2.04 16.79 -0.33
CA PHE A 223 3.24 17.49 -0.80
C PHE A 223 3.80 16.94 -2.12
N LEU A 224 3.32 15.77 -2.56
CA LEU A 224 3.74 15.15 -3.81
C LEU A 224 3.24 15.96 -5.04
N PRO A 225 4.10 16.24 -6.03
CA PRO A 225 3.66 16.81 -7.30
C PRO A 225 2.83 15.79 -8.11
N GLU A 226 2.02 16.26 -9.05
CA GLU A 226 1.42 15.39 -10.07
C GLU A 226 2.52 14.85 -11.01
N THR A 227 2.34 13.67 -11.59
CA THR A 227 3.32 13.17 -12.58
C THR A 227 3.23 13.98 -13.88
N PRO A 228 4.36 14.24 -14.57
CA PRO A 228 4.36 14.96 -15.84
C PRO A 228 3.46 14.30 -16.89
N ASN A 229 3.49 12.97 -16.96
CA ASN A 229 2.65 12.20 -17.89
C ASN A 229 1.16 12.39 -17.61
N SER A 230 0.75 12.42 -16.34
CA SER A 230 -0.65 12.69 -15.98
C SER A 230 -1.09 14.10 -16.34
N LEU A 231 -0.21 15.09 -16.19
CA LEU A 231 -0.53 16.48 -16.57
C LEU A 231 -0.66 16.64 -18.08
N VAL A 232 0.18 15.95 -18.85
CA VAL A 232 0.10 15.91 -20.32
C VAL A 232 -1.19 15.21 -20.76
N GLU A 233 -1.54 14.08 -20.15
CA GLU A 233 -2.78 13.34 -20.44
C GLU A 233 -4.05 14.16 -20.11
N GLN A 234 -3.97 15.05 -19.12
CA GLN A 234 -5.04 16.01 -18.79
C GLN A 234 -5.05 17.28 -19.67
N GLY A 235 -4.21 17.37 -20.70
CA GLY A 235 -4.11 18.54 -21.58
C GLY A 235 -3.37 19.75 -20.99
N LYS A 236 -2.74 19.62 -19.81
CA LYS A 236 -2.02 20.69 -19.11
C LYS A 236 -0.52 20.66 -19.44
N LEU A 237 -0.18 20.82 -20.72
CA LEU A 237 1.20 20.71 -21.23
C LEU A 237 2.20 21.63 -20.52
N GLU A 238 1.84 22.89 -20.30
CA GLU A 238 2.68 23.89 -19.62
C GLU A 238 3.03 23.49 -18.17
N LYS A 239 2.05 22.94 -17.43
CA LYS A 239 2.29 22.46 -16.06
C LYS A 239 3.14 21.19 -16.07
N GLY A 240 2.91 20.31 -17.03
CA GLY A 240 3.74 19.10 -17.24
C GLY A 240 5.20 19.45 -17.49
N ARG A 241 5.47 20.46 -18.33
CA ARG A 241 6.83 20.94 -18.62
C ARG A 241 7.51 21.50 -17.37
N LYS A 242 6.83 22.37 -16.62
CA LYS A 242 7.36 22.94 -15.36
C LYS A 242 7.70 21.87 -14.32
N VAL A 243 6.85 20.85 -14.16
CA VAL A 243 7.14 19.74 -13.25
C VAL A 243 8.32 18.91 -13.76
N LEU A 244 8.40 18.68 -15.08
CA LEU A 244 9.51 17.94 -15.67
C LEU A 244 10.85 18.67 -15.49
N GLU A 245 10.89 19.99 -15.73
CA GLU A 245 12.03 20.88 -15.47
C GLU A 245 12.43 20.85 -13.98
N LYS A 246 11.46 20.90 -13.07
CA LYS A 246 11.72 20.83 -11.61
C LYS A 246 12.27 19.47 -11.16
N VAL A 247 11.83 18.38 -11.78
CA VAL A 247 12.23 17.01 -11.41
C VAL A 247 13.58 16.65 -12.01
N ARG A 248 13.83 17.00 -13.28
CA ARG A 248 15.05 16.67 -14.03
C ARG A 248 16.15 17.73 -13.93
N GLY A 249 15.86 18.89 -13.37
CA GLY A 249 16.73 20.07 -13.40
C GLY A 249 16.52 20.89 -14.66
N HIS A 250 16.87 22.18 -14.61
CA HIS A 250 16.91 23.04 -15.81
C HIS A 250 17.84 22.40 -16.86
N ILE A 251 17.28 22.12 -18.04
CA ILE A 251 18.02 21.86 -19.28
C ILE A 251 18.46 23.20 -19.85
#